data_AF-A0A3D4PYG6-F1
#
_entry.id   AF-A0A3D4PYG6-F1
#
_cell.length_a   1.000
_cell.length_b   1.000
_cell.length_c   1.000
_cell.angle_alpha   90.00
_cell.angle_beta   90.00
_cell.angle_gamma   90.00
#
_symmetry.space_group_name_H-M   'P 1'
#
loop_
_entity.id
_entity.type
_entity.pdbx_description
1 polymer ?
#
loop_
_entity_poly.entity_id
_entity_poly.type
_entity_poly.pdbx_seq_one_letter_code
_entity_poly.pdbx_strand_id
1 'polypeptide(L)'
;MNLELDKPGKYNLELTVTDAQGAKSLFTAPLEIGNEPPVISFSATQNQSFFWPDTKQFNYAFSVSDQEDGAVVEVENSNPLVTFTYVEPEKKSALGHQTANLIDQGKALVDANNCLGCHKLDEKMVGPAFL
;
A
#
# COMPACT_ATOMS: atom_id res chain seq x y z
N MET A 1 -18.71 -34.84 10.40
CA MET A 1 -19.52 -34.07 11.37
C MET A 1 -19.49 -32.65 10.85
N ASN A 2 -20.62 -32.13 10.38
CA ASN A 2 -20.71 -30.78 9.83
C ASN A 2 -21.31 -29.88 10.91
N LEU A 3 -20.69 -28.73 11.16
CA LEU A 3 -21.18 -27.71 12.08
C LEU A 3 -21.73 -26.56 11.24
N GLU A 4 -23.04 -26.34 11.27
CA GLU A 4 -23.69 -25.20 10.61
C GLU A 4 -23.85 -24.06 11.61
N LEU A 5 -23.35 -22.87 11.26
CA LEU A 5 -23.46 -21.66 12.05
C LEU A 5 -24.13 -20.59 11.19
N ASP A 6 -25.36 -20.20 11.56
CA ASP A 6 -26.22 -19.29 10.81
C ASP A 6 -26.23 -17.86 11.39
N LYS A 7 -25.54 -17.64 12.51
CA LYS A 7 -25.52 -16.37 13.24
C LYS A 7 -24.11 -15.79 13.29
N PRO A 8 -23.95 -14.50 12.99
CA PRO A 8 -22.69 -13.81 13.22
C PRO A 8 -22.42 -13.71 14.73
N GLY A 9 -21.15 -13.82 15.11
CA GLY A 9 -20.72 -13.77 16.49
C GLY A 9 -19.36 -14.39 16.72
N LYS A 10 -18.89 -14.28 17.97
CA LYS A 10 -17.68 -14.95 18.44
C LYS A 10 -18.08 -16.22 19.19
N TYR A 11 -17.51 -17.33 18.78
CA TYR A 11 -17.72 -18.66 19.31
C TYR A 11 -16.40 -19.19 19.87
N ASN A 12 -16.48 -20.09 20.84
CA ASN A 12 -15.34 -20.86 21.31
C ASN A 12 -15.61 -22.33 21.00
N LEU A 13 -14.81 -22.90 20.11
CA LEU A 13 -14.81 -24.33 19.82
C LEU A 13 -14.11 -25.05 20.96
N GLU A 14 -14.77 -26.02 21.55
CA GLU A 14 -14.24 -26.83 22.63
C GLU A 14 -14.06 -28.28 22.18
N LEU A 15 -12.84 -28.79 22.32
CA LEU A 15 -12.51 -30.20 22.09
C LEU A 15 -12.10 -30.84 23.41
N THR A 16 -12.89 -31.81 23.86
CA THR A 16 -12.55 -32.67 24.98
C THR A 16 -12.08 -34.02 24.48
N VAL A 17 -10.84 -34.41 24.78
CA VAL A 17 -10.30 -35.74 24.49
C VAL A 17 -10.27 -36.55 25.78
N THR A 18 -10.77 -37.78 25.75
CA THR A 18 -10.75 -38.70 26.90
C THR A 18 -9.89 -39.91 26.56
N ASP A 19 -8.94 -40.28 27.42
CA ASP A 19 -8.12 -41.48 27.24
C ASP A 19 -8.86 -42.76 27.70
N ALA A 20 -8.24 -43.92 27.46
CA ALA A 20 -8.82 -45.22 27.84
C ALA A 20 -8.93 -45.43 29.36
N GLN A 21 -8.24 -44.63 30.16
CA GLN A 21 -8.26 -44.65 31.63
C GLN A 21 -9.24 -43.61 32.21
N GLY A 22 -9.88 -42.79 31.36
CA GLY A 22 -10.85 -41.77 31.74
C GLY A 22 -10.27 -40.38 32.01
N ALA A 23 -8.96 -40.16 31.81
CA ALA A 23 -8.37 -38.82 31.92
C ALA A 23 -8.83 -37.95 30.74
N LYS A 24 -9.09 -36.66 31.02
CA LYS A 24 -9.59 -35.71 30.02
C LYS A 24 -8.61 -34.58 29.78
N SER A 25 -8.47 -34.16 28.53
CA SER A 25 -7.79 -32.93 28.13
C SER A 25 -8.74 -32.04 27.36
N LEU A 26 -8.64 -30.73 27.59
CA LEU A 26 -9.50 -29.70 26.99
C LEU A 26 -8.66 -28.80 26.10
N PHE A 27 -9.14 -28.55 24.88
CA PHE A 27 -8.59 -27.54 23.99
C PHE A 27 -9.70 -26.59 23.55
N THR A 28 -9.43 -25.28 23.58
CA THR A 28 -10.37 -24.25 23.17
C THR A 28 -9.77 -23.40 22.06
N ALA A 29 -10.52 -23.16 20.99
CA ALA A 29 -10.13 -22.28 19.89
C ALA A 29 -11.22 -21.24 19.60
N PRO A 30 -10.87 -19.95 19.41
CA PRO A 30 -11.85 -18.95 19.00
C PRO A 30 -12.28 -19.17 17.55
N LEU A 31 -13.54 -18.89 17.27
CA LEU A 31 -14.12 -18.89 15.93
C LEU A 31 -14.97 -17.62 15.79
N GLU A 32 -14.62 -16.76 14.86
CA GLU A 32 -15.40 -15.56 14.56
C GLU A 32 -16.16 -15.77 13.26
N ILE A 33 -17.49 -15.60 13.32
CA ILE A 33 -18.38 -15.67 12.17
C ILE A 33 -18.90 -14.27 11.92
N GLY A 34 -18.64 -13.73 10.74
CA GLY A 34 -19.03 -12.38 10.35
C GLY A 34 -18.70 -12.15 8.88
N ASN A 35 -18.85 -10.89 8.45
CA ASN A 35 -18.40 -10.43 7.15
C ASN A 35 -17.04 -9.76 7.32
N GLU A 36 -16.06 -10.13 6.51
CA GLU A 36 -14.80 -9.39 6.41
C GLU A 36 -14.91 -8.28 5.35
N PRO A 37 -14.16 -7.16 5.45
CA PRO A 37 -14.11 -6.19 4.35
C PRO A 37 -13.44 -6.78 3.10
N PRO A 38 -13.90 -6.41 1.89
CA PRO A 38 -13.30 -6.92 0.66
C PRO A 38 -11.90 -6.33 0.45
N VAL A 39 -11.05 -7.11 -0.22
CA VAL A 39 -9.72 -6.70 -0.66
C VAL A 39 -9.82 -5.99 -2.01
N ILE A 40 -9.35 -4.75 -2.07
CA ILE A 40 -9.28 -3.95 -3.29
C ILE A 40 -7.83 -3.88 -3.77
N SER A 41 -7.56 -4.34 -4.98
CA SER A 41 -6.25 -4.24 -5.62
C SER A 41 -6.28 -3.26 -6.78
N PHE A 42 -5.28 -2.41 -6.86
CA PHE A 42 -5.03 -1.51 -7.97
C PHE A 42 -3.85 -2.02 -8.80
N SER A 43 -4.00 -2.00 -10.12
CA SER A 43 -2.93 -2.33 -11.05
C SER A 43 -2.87 -1.29 -12.17
N ALA A 44 -1.65 -0.91 -12.55
CA ALA A 44 -1.39 -0.04 -13.68
C ALA A 44 -0.19 -0.56 -14.45
N THR A 45 -0.22 -0.43 -15.77
CA THR A 45 0.89 -0.85 -16.65
C THR A 45 1.93 0.25 -16.85
N GLN A 46 1.57 1.50 -16.60
CA GLN A 46 2.46 2.66 -16.64
C GLN A 46 3.14 2.94 -15.28
N ASN A 47 4.08 3.89 -15.27
CA ASN A 47 4.80 4.32 -14.07
C ASN A 47 3.86 4.95 -13.04
N GLN A 48 4.08 4.61 -11.77
CA GLN A 48 3.25 5.05 -10.64
C GLN A 48 3.94 6.08 -9.74
N SER A 49 5.21 6.39 -10.01
CA SER A 49 6.03 7.32 -9.25
C SER A 49 6.19 8.68 -9.93
N PHE A 50 6.18 8.71 -11.26
CA PHE A 50 6.35 9.92 -12.07
C PHE A 50 5.43 9.88 -13.28
N PHE A 51 5.04 11.06 -13.75
CA PHE A 51 4.21 11.24 -14.93
C PHE A 51 5.03 11.93 -16.03
N TRP A 52 4.89 11.49 -17.28
CA TRP A 52 5.54 12.15 -18.41
C TRP A 52 4.62 13.20 -19.04
N PRO A 53 5.14 14.37 -19.44
CA PRO A 53 4.34 15.46 -20.01
C PRO A 53 3.50 15.06 -21.23
N ASP A 54 3.93 14.06 -21.98
CA ASP A 54 3.26 13.54 -23.18
C ASP A 54 2.33 12.34 -22.92
N THR A 55 2.17 11.94 -21.65
CA THR A 55 1.24 10.85 -21.28
C THR A 55 -0.20 11.30 -21.50
N LYS A 56 -0.83 10.80 -22.57
CA LYS A 56 -2.23 11.13 -22.91
C LYS A 56 -3.26 10.21 -22.26
N GLN A 57 -2.85 9.01 -21.87
CA GLN A 57 -3.72 7.98 -21.30
C GLN A 57 -2.96 7.18 -20.25
N PHE A 58 -3.62 6.89 -19.14
CA PHE A 58 -3.12 6.06 -18.05
C PHE A 58 -4.04 4.84 -17.91
N ASN A 59 -3.50 3.64 -18.12
CA ASN A 59 -4.26 2.39 -18.11
C ASN A 59 -4.18 1.79 -16.72
N TYR A 60 -5.33 1.68 -16.07
CA TYR A 60 -5.46 1.10 -14.75
C TYR A 60 -6.60 0.07 -14.72
N ALA A 61 -6.51 -0.85 -13.77
CA ALA A 61 -7.57 -1.79 -13.45
C ALA A 61 -7.67 -1.94 -11.94
N PHE A 62 -8.91 -2.13 -11.47
CA PHE A 62 -9.19 -2.51 -10.10
C PHE A 62 -9.76 -3.93 -10.09
N SER A 63 -9.40 -4.70 -9.06
CA SER A 63 -10.05 -5.96 -8.75
C SER A 63 -10.48 -5.93 -7.29
N VAL A 64 -11.74 -6.29 -7.05
CA VAL A 64 -12.32 -6.37 -5.72
C VAL A 64 -12.63 -7.84 -5.45
N SER A 65 -12.13 -8.36 -4.33
CA SER A 65 -12.35 -9.73 -3.91
C SER A 65 -12.79 -9.75 -2.47
N ASP A 66 -13.92 -10.38 -2.22
CA ASP A 66 -14.44 -10.67 -0.89
C ASP A 66 -14.21 -12.16 -0.59
N GLN A 67 -13.99 -12.54 0.67
CA GLN A 67 -13.71 -13.93 1.00
C GLN A 67 -14.98 -14.79 0.93
N GLU A 68 -16.13 -14.19 1.23
CA GLU A 68 -17.43 -14.81 1.32
C GLU A 68 -18.13 -14.80 -0.04
N ASP A 69 -18.02 -13.70 -0.80
CA ASP A 69 -18.68 -13.53 -2.11
C ASP A 69 -17.75 -13.79 -3.32
N GLY A 70 -16.44 -13.88 -3.11
CA GLY A 70 -15.46 -14.06 -4.17
C GLY A 70 -15.17 -12.80 -4.98
N ALA A 71 -14.91 -12.94 -6.27
CA ALA A 71 -14.56 -11.82 -7.14
C ALA A 71 -15.80 -10.96 -7.47
N VAL A 72 -15.78 -9.70 -7.09
CA VAL A 72 -16.84 -8.74 -7.40
C VAL A 72 -16.61 -8.20 -8.80
N VAL A 73 -17.33 -8.76 -9.78
CA VAL A 73 -17.21 -8.42 -11.20
C VAL A 73 -18.31 -7.48 -11.70
N GLU A 74 -19.45 -7.44 -11.01
CA GLU A 74 -20.59 -6.60 -11.37
C GLU A 74 -20.69 -5.42 -10.39
N VAL A 75 -20.99 -4.23 -10.93
CA VAL A 75 -21.24 -3.03 -10.14
C VAL A 75 -22.73 -2.75 -10.19
N GLU A 76 -23.44 -3.04 -9.09
CA GLU A 76 -24.85 -2.69 -8.93
C GLU A 76 -24.99 -1.46 -8.04
N ASN A 77 -25.91 -0.55 -8.40
CA ASN A 77 -26.24 0.62 -7.58
C ASN A 77 -25.04 1.49 -7.16
N SER A 78 -23.99 1.56 -7.99
CA SER A 78 -22.73 2.23 -7.67
C SER A 78 -21.96 1.58 -6.50
N ASN A 79 -22.02 0.26 -6.36
CA ASN A 79 -21.23 -0.49 -5.39
C ASN A 79 -20.47 -1.63 -6.09
N PRO A 80 -19.13 -1.65 -6.06
CA PRO A 80 -18.23 -0.69 -5.43
C PRO A 80 -18.15 0.66 -6.17
N LEU A 81 -18.12 1.77 -5.43
CA LEU A 81 -17.87 3.12 -5.98
C LEU A 81 -16.37 3.42 -5.93
N VAL A 82 -15.74 3.55 -7.09
CA VAL A 82 -14.35 4.01 -7.21
C VAL A 82 -14.33 5.45 -7.71
N THR A 83 -13.72 6.35 -6.94
CA THR A 83 -13.55 7.76 -7.32
C THR A 83 -12.09 8.16 -7.31
N PHE A 84 -11.75 9.09 -8.21
CA PHE A 84 -10.43 9.71 -8.25
C PHE A 84 -10.55 11.13 -7.72
N THR A 85 -9.77 11.45 -6.70
CA THR A 85 -9.64 12.81 -6.20
C THR A 85 -8.22 13.29 -6.49
N TYR A 86 -8.11 14.39 -7.23
CA TYR A 86 -6.83 15.06 -7.39
C TYR A 86 -6.46 15.74 -6.06
N VAL A 87 -5.33 15.34 -5.51
CA VAL A 87 -4.72 16.00 -4.36
C VAL A 87 -3.63 16.91 -4.89
N GLU A 88 -3.83 18.22 -4.75
CA GLU A 88 -2.76 19.18 -5.04
C GLU A 88 -1.52 18.83 -4.21
N PRO A 89 -0.31 18.85 -4.80
CA PRO A 89 0.90 18.72 -4.00
C PRO A 89 0.86 19.78 -2.92
N GLU A 90 1.22 19.42 -1.68
CA GLU A 90 1.37 20.40 -0.61
C GLU A 90 2.23 21.54 -1.16
N LYS A 91 1.64 22.74 -1.24
CA LYS A 91 2.41 23.95 -1.49
C LYS A 91 3.36 24.04 -0.32
N LYS A 92 4.59 23.53 -0.48
CA LYS A 92 5.71 23.96 0.34
C LYS A 92 5.62 25.46 0.27
N SER A 93 5.26 26.07 1.39
CA SER A 93 5.13 27.51 1.50
C SER A 93 6.38 28.08 0.85
N ALA A 94 6.20 28.77 -0.28
CA ALA A 94 7.27 29.53 -0.84
C ALA A 94 7.70 30.46 0.28
N LEU A 95 8.90 30.26 0.82
CA LEU A 95 9.57 31.27 1.64
C LEU A 95 9.58 32.51 0.75
N GLY A 96 8.62 33.41 0.99
CA GLY A 96 8.47 34.62 0.20
C GLY A 96 9.81 35.33 0.17
N HIS A 97 10.30 35.62 -1.03
CA HIS A 97 11.55 36.32 -1.29
C HIS A 97 12.87 35.58 -1.01
N GLN A 98 12.84 34.29 -0.68
CA GLN A 98 14.04 33.45 -0.61
C GLN A 98 13.83 32.24 -1.51
N THR A 99 13.98 32.43 -2.83
CA THR A 99 14.30 31.30 -3.69
C THR A 99 15.59 30.71 -3.14
N ALA A 100 15.50 29.63 -2.35
CA ALA A 100 16.67 28.83 -2.02
C ALA A 100 17.34 28.50 -3.36
N ASN A 101 18.52 29.08 -3.58
CA ASN A 101 19.20 29.06 -4.87
C ASN A 101 19.22 27.61 -5.38
N LEU A 102 18.78 27.37 -6.61
CA LEU A 102 18.74 26.02 -7.19
C LEU A 102 20.11 25.33 -7.10
N ILE A 103 21.18 26.12 -7.14
CA ILE A 103 22.56 25.65 -6.93
C ILE A 103 22.78 25.16 -5.50
N ASP A 104 22.25 25.86 -4.49
CA ASP A 104 22.37 25.44 -3.08
C ASP A 104 21.54 24.17 -2.80
N GLN A 105 20.37 24.05 -3.42
CA GLN A 105 19.55 22.83 -3.34
C GLN A 105 20.25 21.64 -4.01
N GLY A 106 20.81 21.84 -5.21
CA GLY A 106 21.60 20.83 -5.90
C GLY A 106 22.82 20.41 -5.09
N LYS A 107 23.56 21.37 -4.52
CA LYS A 107 24.71 21.12 -3.65
C LYS A 107 24.33 20.30 -2.42
N ALA A 108 23.21 20.62 -1.77
CA ALA A 108 22.72 19.87 -0.61
C ALA A 108 22.40 18.41 -0.96
N LEU A 109 21.78 18.17 -2.12
CA LEU A 109 21.48 16.80 -2.58
C LEU A 109 22.75 16.01 -2.93
N VAL A 110 23.72 16.65 -3.59
CA VAL A 110 25.02 16.05 -3.92
C VAL A 110 25.78 15.65 -2.66
N ASP A 111 25.77 16.51 -1.64
CA ASP A 111 26.41 16.25 -0.34
C ASP A 111 25.67 15.13 0.42
N ALA A 112 24.34 15.21 0.52
CA ALA A 112 23.53 14.21 1.21
C ALA A 112 23.63 12.80 0.62
N ASN A 113 23.94 12.68 -0.68
CA ASN A 113 24.12 11.41 -1.37
C ASN A 113 25.60 11.01 -1.52
N ASN A 114 26.50 11.61 -0.72
CA ASN A 114 27.94 11.29 -0.68
C ASN A 114 28.63 11.33 -2.06
N CYS A 115 28.12 12.13 -2.99
CA CYS A 115 28.65 12.19 -4.35
C CYS A 115 30.01 12.91 -4.39
N LEU A 116 30.31 13.73 -3.37
CA LEU A 116 31.57 14.48 -3.25
C LEU A 116 32.82 13.61 -3.03
N GLY A 117 32.64 12.32 -2.72
CA GLY A 117 33.74 11.36 -2.63
C GLY A 117 34.37 11.02 -3.99
N CYS A 118 33.59 11.13 -5.08
CA CYS A 118 34.05 10.82 -6.44
C CYS A 118 34.04 12.04 -7.37
N HIS A 119 33.14 13.01 -7.14
CA HIS A 119 32.99 14.20 -7.97
C HIS A 119 33.30 15.45 -7.15
N LYS A 120 34.17 16.34 -7.65
CA LYS A 120 34.37 17.65 -7.02
C LYS A 120 33.58 18.73 -7.74
N LEU A 121 33.49 19.90 -7.13
CA LEU A 121 32.73 21.03 -7.69
C LEU A 121 33.41 21.56 -8.95
N ASP A 122 34.67 22.02 -8.85
CA ASP A 122 35.33 22.80 -9.92
C ASP A 122 36.49 22.07 -10.60
N GLU A 123 36.77 20.83 -10.19
CA GLU A 123 37.90 20.07 -10.72
C GLU A 123 37.56 18.59 -10.86
N LYS A 124 38.24 17.91 -11.78
CA LYS A 124 38.05 16.48 -11.99
C LYS A 124 38.69 15.68 -10.84
N MET A 125 38.02 14.65 -10.37
CA MET A 125 38.60 13.63 -9.48
C MET A 125 38.41 12.24 -10.11
N VAL A 126 37.70 11.34 -9.43
CA VAL A 126 37.36 10.01 -9.99
C VAL A 126 36.31 10.18 -11.09
N GLY A 127 35.29 11.00 -10.84
CA GLY A 127 34.30 11.48 -11.80
C GLY A 127 34.59 12.90 -12.29
N PRO A 128 33.86 13.35 -13.34
CA PRO A 128 33.91 14.73 -13.81
C PRO A 128 33.51 15.74 -12.72
N ALA A 129 34.00 16.98 -12.87
CA ALA A 129 33.55 18.11 -12.08
C ALA A 129 32.06 18.41 -12.31
N PHE A 130 31.38 18.98 -11.32
CA PHE A 130 29.99 19.43 -11.47
C PHE A 130 29.88 20.77 -12.22
N LEU A 131 30.91 21.61 -12.17
CA LEU A 131 31.01 22.93 -12.79
C LEU A 131 32.12 22.99 -13.84
#